data_AF-A0A8T1EPH3-F1
#
_entry.id   AF-A0A8T1EPH3-F1
#
_cell.length_a   1.000
_cell.length_b   1.000
_cell.length_c   1.000
_cell.angle_alpha   90.00
_cell.angle_beta   90.00
_cell.angle_gamma   90.00
#
_symmetry.space_group_name_H-M   'P 1'
#
loop_
_entity.id
_entity.type
_entity.pdbx_description
1 polymer ?
#
loop_
_entity_poly.entity_id
_entity_poly.type
_entity_poly.pdbx_seq_one_letter_code
_entity_poly.pdbx_strand_id
1 'polypeptide(L)'
;MLKVNAHCSDGVTPYAGDDRDKLKGMVSSLTKPAGIWDSMYADEDATGLTMADTIARDIYEMGASAFVYRQALDSGVVGLIQSNPGDKWIGTANPKHYVMAHYSRHIRAGMSILKFDDPNILIPGSSSYALDKYPNFVVAYDKNTQVMVIVVTNLGDAQTITFDVSGLAYVEGPINTWTTEPNTTAGAVYKTIDILFGQSARFSADLPAQSIMTLEILGTELANTVSV
;
A
#
# COMPACT_ATOMS: atom_id res chain seq x y z
N MET A 1 -12.11 -21.37 -1.69
CA MET A 1 -12.60 -20.02 -1.33
C MET A 1 -13.32 -19.44 -2.54
N LEU A 2 -14.51 -18.88 -2.36
CA LEU A 2 -15.21 -18.17 -3.45
C LEU A 2 -14.51 -16.83 -3.72
N LYS A 3 -14.76 -16.23 -4.89
CA LYS A 3 -14.21 -14.92 -5.25
C LYS A 3 -15.35 -14.01 -5.70
N VAL A 4 -15.34 -12.78 -5.21
CA VAL A 4 -16.19 -11.69 -5.68
C VAL A 4 -15.30 -10.68 -6.40
N ASN A 5 -15.57 -10.46 -7.68
CA ASN A 5 -14.87 -9.46 -8.48
C ASN A 5 -15.66 -8.16 -8.43
N ALA A 6 -15.05 -7.11 -7.89
CA ALA A 6 -15.53 -5.74 -7.98
C ALA A 6 -14.77 -5.03 -9.10
N HIS A 7 -15.47 -4.23 -9.89
CA HIS A 7 -14.83 -3.29 -10.81
C HIS A 7 -14.88 -1.94 -10.12
N CYS A 8 -13.77 -1.52 -9.50
CA CYS A 8 -13.74 -0.29 -8.70
C CYS A 8 -13.42 0.96 -9.54
N SER A 9 -13.53 0.90 -10.86
CA SER A 9 -13.53 2.07 -11.74
C SER A 9 -14.59 2.00 -12.83
N ASP A 10 -15.21 3.14 -13.15
CA ASP A 10 -16.01 3.34 -14.37
C ASP A 10 -15.13 4.02 -15.42
N GLY A 11 -14.68 3.24 -16.41
CA GLY A 11 -13.63 3.68 -17.33
C GLY A 11 -12.34 4.00 -16.58
N VAL A 12 -12.01 5.29 -16.52
CA VAL A 12 -10.83 5.88 -15.83
C VAL A 12 -11.24 6.73 -14.61
N THR A 13 -12.49 6.61 -14.16
CA THR A 13 -12.96 7.25 -12.94
C THR A 13 -12.97 6.21 -11.81
N PRO A 14 -12.02 6.27 -10.87
CA PRO A 14 -11.98 5.33 -9.74
C PRO A 14 -13.13 5.59 -8.78
N TYR A 15 -13.58 4.54 -8.09
CA TYR A 15 -14.63 4.62 -7.08
C TYR A 15 -14.11 5.40 -5.86
N ALA A 16 -14.61 6.62 -5.69
CA ALA A 16 -14.26 7.49 -4.57
C ALA A 16 -15.30 7.47 -3.43
N GLY A 17 -16.39 6.70 -3.56
CA GLY A 17 -17.48 6.66 -2.59
C GLY A 17 -17.16 5.91 -1.28
N ASP A 18 -18.18 5.79 -0.44
CA ASP A 18 -18.08 5.30 0.94
C ASP A 18 -18.64 3.87 1.16
N ASP A 19 -19.11 3.18 0.12
CA ASP A 19 -19.82 1.89 0.25
C ASP A 19 -18.89 0.65 0.26
N ARG A 20 -17.58 0.85 0.39
CA ARG A 20 -16.58 -0.24 0.46
C ARG A 20 -16.88 -1.21 1.61
N ASP A 21 -17.25 -0.67 2.76
CA ASP A 21 -17.62 -1.42 3.96
C ASP A 21 -18.93 -2.20 3.79
N LYS A 22 -19.91 -1.66 3.05
CA LYS A 22 -21.17 -2.33 2.72
C LYS A 22 -20.92 -3.54 1.83
N LEU A 23 -20.09 -3.40 0.80
CA LEU A 23 -19.70 -4.54 -0.04
C LEU A 23 -19.01 -5.62 0.81
N LYS A 24 -18.06 -5.24 1.66
CA LYS A 24 -17.41 -6.16 2.62
C LYS A 24 -18.42 -6.86 3.52
N GLY A 25 -19.39 -6.14 4.07
CA GLY A 25 -20.46 -6.70 4.91
C GLY A 25 -21.32 -7.71 4.14
N MET A 26 -21.70 -7.39 2.90
CA MET A 26 -22.45 -8.30 2.03
C MET A 26 -21.67 -9.59 1.75
N VAL A 27 -20.40 -9.48 1.37
CA VAL A 27 -19.56 -10.67 1.11
C VAL A 27 -19.33 -11.49 2.37
N SER A 28 -19.16 -10.83 3.53
CA SER A 28 -18.97 -11.52 4.82
C SER A 28 -20.24 -12.26 5.28
N SER A 29 -21.43 -11.86 4.79
CA SER A 29 -22.70 -12.54 5.09
C SER A 29 -22.94 -13.81 4.27
N LEU A 30 -22.09 -14.12 3.29
CA LEU A 30 -22.23 -15.31 2.46
C LEU A 30 -21.96 -16.58 3.28
N THR A 31 -22.74 -17.62 3.01
CA THR A 31 -22.60 -18.93 3.69
C THR A 31 -21.27 -19.63 3.39
N LYS A 32 -20.63 -19.29 2.29
CA LYS A 32 -19.30 -19.78 1.91
C LYS A 32 -18.32 -18.61 1.93
N PRO A 33 -17.18 -18.70 2.64
CA PRO A 33 -16.17 -17.66 2.67
C PRO A 33 -15.71 -17.27 1.27
N ALA A 34 -15.69 -15.97 1.01
CA ALA A 34 -15.28 -15.39 -0.25
C ALA A 34 -14.29 -14.24 -0.04
N GLY A 35 -13.27 -14.17 -0.89
CA GLY A 35 -12.39 -13.01 -0.98
C GLY A 35 -12.94 -12.00 -1.98
N ILE A 36 -12.64 -10.72 -1.76
CA ILE A 36 -12.95 -9.65 -2.72
C ILE A 36 -11.69 -9.29 -3.49
N TRP A 37 -11.82 -9.15 -4.80
CA TRP A 37 -10.79 -8.62 -5.69
C TRP A 37 -11.29 -7.30 -6.25
N ASP A 38 -10.50 -6.23 -6.14
CA ASP A 38 -10.62 -5.15 -7.13
C ASP A 38 -10.02 -5.67 -8.44
N SER A 39 -10.90 -6.13 -9.30
CA SER A 39 -10.57 -6.79 -10.55
C SER A 39 -10.38 -5.83 -11.72
N MET A 40 -10.64 -4.54 -11.51
CA MET A 40 -10.43 -3.52 -12.54
C MET A 40 -10.33 -2.14 -11.92
N TYR A 41 -9.12 -1.60 -11.97
CA TYR A 41 -8.82 -0.20 -11.67
C TYR A 41 -8.15 0.50 -12.84
N ALA A 42 -8.55 1.75 -13.09
CA ALA A 42 -7.82 2.71 -13.90
C ALA A 42 -8.14 4.14 -13.45
N ASP A 43 -7.17 5.04 -13.67
CA ASP A 43 -7.30 6.48 -13.43
C ASP A 43 -6.48 7.28 -14.47
N GLU A 44 -6.71 8.59 -14.54
CA GLU A 44 -5.90 9.53 -15.33
C GLU A 44 -4.87 10.31 -14.49
N ASP A 45 -4.68 9.96 -13.22
CA ASP A 45 -3.67 10.57 -12.36
C ASP A 45 -2.28 10.10 -12.80
N ALA A 46 -1.52 10.98 -13.46
CA ALA A 46 -0.19 10.67 -13.98
C ALA A 46 0.81 10.23 -12.89
N THR A 47 0.57 10.64 -11.64
CA THR A 47 1.47 10.40 -10.50
C THR A 47 1.33 8.96 -9.98
N GLY A 48 0.11 8.41 -10.01
CA GLY A 48 -0.24 7.15 -9.39
C GLY A 48 -0.54 7.24 -7.88
N LEU A 49 -0.52 8.42 -7.27
CA LEU A 49 -0.82 8.59 -5.85
C LEU A 49 -2.31 8.33 -5.54
N THR A 50 -3.20 8.64 -6.48
CA THR A 50 -4.63 8.28 -6.39
C THR A 50 -4.83 6.76 -6.39
N MET A 51 -4.05 6.04 -7.19
CA MET A 51 -4.02 4.58 -7.18
C MET A 51 -3.49 4.04 -5.85
N ALA A 52 -2.42 4.60 -5.30
CA ALA A 52 -1.88 4.17 -4.02
C ALA A 52 -2.87 4.36 -2.87
N ASP A 53 -3.57 5.49 -2.82
CA ASP A 53 -4.65 5.76 -1.86
C ASP A 53 -5.79 4.75 -2.05
N THR A 54 -6.21 4.51 -3.29
CA THR A 54 -7.28 3.55 -3.59
C THR A 54 -6.93 2.14 -3.14
N ILE A 55 -5.71 1.66 -3.41
CA ILE A 55 -5.26 0.32 -2.97
C ILE A 55 -5.34 0.21 -1.45
N ALA A 56 -4.86 1.21 -0.70
CA ALA A 56 -4.90 1.21 0.76
C ALA A 56 -6.34 1.15 1.28
N ARG A 57 -7.23 1.99 0.72
CA ARG A 57 -8.66 2.03 1.05
C ARG A 57 -9.38 0.72 0.71
N ASP A 58 -9.13 0.14 -0.45
CA ASP A 58 -9.70 -1.13 -0.89
C ASP A 58 -9.30 -2.28 0.04
N ILE A 59 -8.04 -2.30 0.49
CA ILE A 59 -7.56 -3.29 1.46
C ILE A 59 -8.21 -3.07 2.84
N TYR A 60 -8.27 -1.82 3.33
CA TYR A 60 -8.74 -1.52 4.67
C TYR A 60 -10.28 -1.61 4.80
N GLU A 61 -10.99 -0.81 4.00
CA GLU A 61 -12.43 -0.66 4.04
C GLU A 61 -13.14 -1.85 3.41
N MET A 62 -12.72 -2.25 2.19
CA MET A 62 -13.35 -3.33 1.43
C MET A 62 -12.80 -4.72 1.80
N GLY A 63 -11.59 -4.81 2.36
CA GLY A 63 -10.97 -6.11 2.63
C GLY A 63 -10.49 -6.80 1.34
N ALA A 64 -10.09 -6.01 0.34
CA ALA A 64 -9.57 -6.53 -0.91
C ALA A 64 -8.34 -7.43 -0.66
N SER A 65 -8.35 -8.58 -1.31
CA SER A 65 -7.27 -9.58 -1.27
C SER A 65 -6.43 -9.60 -2.55
N ALA A 66 -6.86 -8.86 -3.57
CA ALA A 66 -6.12 -8.61 -4.79
C ALA A 66 -6.62 -7.30 -5.43
N PHE A 67 -5.73 -6.70 -6.22
CA PHE A 67 -5.95 -5.49 -6.99
C PHE A 67 -5.40 -5.70 -8.39
N VAL A 68 -6.17 -5.30 -9.41
CA VAL A 68 -5.81 -5.49 -10.82
C VAL A 68 -5.88 -4.15 -11.54
N TYR A 69 -4.72 -3.68 -11.97
CA TYR A 69 -4.63 -2.53 -12.87
C TYR A 69 -5.05 -2.92 -14.28
N ARG A 70 -6.04 -2.21 -14.84
CA ARG A 70 -6.68 -2.56 -16.12
C ARG A 70 -5.73 -2.44 -17.31
N GLN A 71 -4.96 -1.36 -17.38
CA GLN A 71 -4.19 -0.98 -18.58
C GLN A 71 -2.69 -0.93 -18.27
N ALA A 72 -2.05 -2.11 -18.19
CA ALA A 72 -0.60 -2.17 -17.96
C ALA A 72 0.21 -1.50 -19.09
N LEU A 73 -0.24 -1.69 -20.34
CA LEU A 73 0.34 -1.12 -21.55
C LEU A 73 -0.70 -0.20 -22.21
N ASP A 74 -0.47 1.11 -22.19
CA ASP A 74 -1.32 2.10 -22.86
C ASP A 74 -0.57 3.42 -23.05
N SER A 75 -1.09 4.28 -23.90
CA SER A 75 -0.53 5.61 -24.16
C SER A 75 -1.05 6.64 -23.17
N GLY A 76 -0.35 7.76 -23.07
CA GLY A 76 -0.76 8.86 -22.19
C GLY A 76 -0.67 8.47 -20.71
N VAL A 77 -1.52 9.03 -19.87
CA VAL A 77 -1.39 8.91 -18.41
C VAL A 77 -2.05 7.65 -17.84
N VAL A 78 -2.78 6.88 -18.65
CA VAL A 78 -3.55 5.71 -18.19
C VAL A 78 -2.70 4.45 -18.12
N GLY A 79 -1.71 4.28 -19.00
CA GLY A 79 -0.84 3.11 -18.98
C GLY A 79 0.11 3.09 -17.77
N LEU A 80 0.47 1.91 -17.25
CA LEU A 80 1.66 1.82 -16.39
C LEU A 80 2.94 2.03 -17.22
N ILE A 81 2.98 1.47 -18.43
CA ILE A 81 4.08 1.64 -19.38
C ILE A 81 3.49 2.22 -20.67
N GLN A 82 4.14 3.27 -21.18
CA GLN A 82 3.77 3.90 -22.44
C GLN A 82 3.76 2.86 -23.55
N SER A 83 2.66 2.74 -24.27
CA SER A 83 2.61 1.94 -25.49
C SER A 83 1.50 2.40 -26.42
N ASN A 84 1.68 2.18 -27.71
CA ASN A 84 0.57 2.21 -28.67
C ASN A 84 0.73 1.02 -29.63
N PRO A 85 -0.08 -0.04 -29.47
CA PRO A 85 -0.06 -1.18 -30.38
C PRO A 85 -0.42 -0.81 -31.83
N GLY A 86 -1.28 0.20 -32.04
CA GLY A 86 -1.65 0.69 -33.37
C GLY A 86 -0.47 1.29 -34.12
N ASP A 87 0.37 2.04 -33.40
CA ASP A 87 1.60 2.67 -33.92
C ASP A 87 2.85 1.79 -33.71
N LYS A 88 2.68 0.59 -33.13
CA LYS A 88 3.72 -0.43 -32.91
C LYS A 88 4.92 0.04 -32.09
N TRP A 89 4.68 0.79 -31.01
CA TRP A 89 5.74 1.21 -30.11
C TRP A 89 5.45 0.89 -28.64
N ILE A 90 6.53 0.68 -27.88
CA ILE A 90 6.56 0.61 -26.42
C ILE A 90 7.59 1.65 -25.98
N GLY A 91 7.23 2.45 -24.99
CA GLY A 91 8.03 3.55 -24.47
C GLY A 91 8.46 3.31 -23.03
N THR A 92 8.66 4.41 -22.31
CA THR A 92 9.10 4.39 -20.92
C THR A 92 7.95 4.05 -19.96
N ALA A 93 8.31 3.60 -18.76
CA ALA A 93 7.35 3.49 -17.67
C ALA A 93 6.85 4.88 -17.23
N ASN A 94 5.55 4.98 -16.91
CA ASN A 94 4.97 6.15 -16.25
C ASN A 94 5.31 6.15 -14.75
N PRO A 95 5.29 7.30 -14.06
CA PRO A 95 5.53 7.37 -12.61
C PRO A 95 4.68 6.37 -11.80
N LYS A 96 3.40 6.21 -12.17
CA LYS A 96 2.49 5.25 -11.53
C LYS A 96 2.95 3.79 -11.59
N HIS A 97 3.78 3.39 -12.55
CA HIS A 97 4.39 2.06 -12.54
C HIS A 97 5.26 1.84 -11.30
N TYR A 98 6.07 2.84 -10.94
CA TYR A 98 6.93 2.77 -9.76
C TYR A 98 6.10 2.84 -8.48
N VAL A 99 5.02 3.62 -8.47
CA VAL A 99 4.05 3.60 -7.36
C VAL A 99 3.40 2.21 -7.18
N MET A 100 2.96 1.56 -8.26
CA MET A 100 2.44 0.19 -8.21
C MET A 100 3.50 -0.82 -7.73
N ALA A 101 4.78 -0.55 -8.00
CA ALA A 101 5.88 -1.42 -7.59
C ALA A 101 6.03 -1.49 -6.06
N HIS A 102 5.69 -0.42 -5.32
CA HIS A 102 5.70 -0.42 -3.84
C HIS A 102 4.79 -1.50 -3.24
N TYR A 103 3.65 -1.75 -3.87
CA TYR A 103 2.74 -2.84 -3.48
C TYR A 103 3.18 -4.17 -4.11
N SER A 104 3.28 -4.22 -5.43
CA SER A 104 3.41 -5.49 -6.17
C SER A 104 4.76 -6.22 -6.00
N ARG A 105 5.85 -5.51 -5.66
CA ARG A 105 7.15 -6.14 -5.43
C ARG A 105 7.36 -6.56 -3.97
N HIS A 106 6.76 -5.82 -3.03
CA HIS A 106 7.06 -5.96 -1.61
C HIS A 106 5.96 -6.75 -0.88
N ILE A 107 4.68 -6.50 -1.18
CA ILE A 107 3.56 -7.28 -0.66
C ILE A 107 3.31 -8.47 -1.58
N ARG A 108 3.82 -9.64 -1.18
CA ARG A 108 3.76 -10.88 -1.96
C ARG A 108 2.54 -11.72 -1.63
N ALA A 109 2.08 -12.51 -2.60
CA ALA A 109 1.00 -13.47 -2.39
C ALA A 109 1.32 -14.40 -1.21
N GLY A 110 0.37 -14.55 -0.29
CA GLY A 110 0.53 -15.36 0.92
C GLY A 110 0.95 -14.58 2.17
N MET A 111 1.35 -13.31 2.03
CA MET A 111 1.51 -12.43 3.19
C MET A 111 0.16 -12.14 3.85
N SER A 112 0.16 -12.06 5.18
CA SER A 112 -0.99 -11.63 5.96
C SER A 112 -1.03 -10.11 5.97
N ILE A 113 -2.15 -9.52 5.53
CA ILE A 113 -2.39 -8.10 5.77
C ILE A 113 -2.78 -7.92 7.22
N LEU A 114 -2.03 -7.08 7.94
CA LEU A 114 -2.34 -6.73 9.31
C LEU A 114 -3.33 -5.56 9.31
N LYS A 115 -4.47 -5.77 9.96
CA LYS A 115 -5.44 -4.71 10.22
C LYS A 115 -5.18 -4.16 11.60
N PHE A 116 -5.19 -2.84 11.70
CA PHE A 116 -5.08 -2.14 12.98
C PHE A 116 -6.45 -1.52 13.23
N ASP A 117 -7.08 -1.96 14.32
CA ASP A 117 -8.46 -1.58 14.66
C ASP A 117 -8.59 -0.09 15.06
N ASP A 118 -7.46 0.58 15.27
CA ASP A 118 -7.35 2.02 15.46
C ASP A 118 -6.18 2.55 14.62
N PRO A 119 -6.39 3.46 13.66
CA PRO A 119 -5.31 4.06 12.89
C PRO A 119 -4.37 4.93 13.75
N ASN A 120 -4.75 5.27 15.00
CA ASN A 120 -3.85 5.82 16.02
C ASN A 120 -3.02 4.74 16.76
N ILE A 121 -3.33 3.45 16.59
CA ILE A 121 -2.68 2.30 17.26
C ILE A 121 -2.04 1.38 16.21
N LEU A 122 -1.40 1.97 15.22
CA LEU A 122 -0.07 1.46 14.91
C LEU A 122 0.95 2.02 15.90
N ILE A 123 0.63 3.14 16.58
CA ILE A 123 1.62 3.90 17.34
C ILE A 123 1.02 4.73 18.48
N PRO A 124 1.06 4.24 19.73
CA PRO A 124 0.81 5.10 20.88
C PRO A 124 1.80 6.28 20.93
N GLY A 125 1.43 7.44 20.37
CA GLY A 125 2.22 8.67 20.41
C GLY A 125 2.86 9.14 19.09
N SER A 126 2.43 8.70 17.91
CA SER A 126 2.80 9.38 16.65
C SER A 126 1.95 10.66 16.50
N SER A 127 2.44 11.77 17.04
CA SER A 127 1.84 13.07 16.80
C SER A 127 2.23 13.57 15.41
N SER A 128 1.40 13.32 14.40
CA SER A 128 1.14 14.22 13.25
C SER A 128 0.41 13.57 12.07
N TYR A 129 -0.14 12.36 12.17
CA TYR A 129 -1.08 11.93 11.14
C TYR A 129 -2.42 12.63 11.38
N ALA A 130 -2.63 13.76 10.71
CA ALA A 130 -3.98 14.15 10.31
C ALA A 130 -4.45 13.08 9.33
N LEU A 131 -4.86 11.92 9.87
CA LEU A 131 -5.57 10.91 9.13
C LEU A 131 -6.85 11.60 8.65
N ASP A 132 -6.94 11.80 7.34
CA ASP A 132 -8.24 11.75 6.67
C ASP A 132 -8.96 10.46 7.11
N LYS A 133 -10.25 10.35 6.79
CA LYS A 133 -11.17 9.29 7.23
C LYS A 133 -10.62 7.83 7.19
N TYR A 134 -9.54 7.54 6.46
CA TYR A 134 -8.98 6.21 6.22
C TYR A 134 -7.45 6.17 6.32
N PRO A 135 -6.83 5.04 6.73
CA PRO A 135 -5.39 4.89 6.72
C PRO A 135 -4.84 4.87 5.29
N ASN A 136 -3.81 5.66 5.03
CA ASN A 136 -3.09 5.71 3.76
C ASN A 136 -1.81 4.85 3.77
N PHE A 137 -1.83 3.79 4.57
CA PHE A 137 -0.79 2.79 4.64
C PHE A 137 -1.36 1.38 4.64
N VAL A 138 -0.53 0.42 4.25
CA VAL A 138 -0.82 -1.01 4.30
C VAL A 138 0.36 -1.71 4.97
N VAL A 139 0.05 -2.59 5.91
CA VAL A 139 1.05 -3.45 6.54
C VAL A 139 0.81 -4.90 6.15
N ALA A 140 1.84 -5.55 5.64
CA ALA A 140 1.84 -6.96 5.32
C ALA A 140 2.94 -7.68 6.11
N TYR A 141 2.69 -8.92 6.49
CA TYR A 141 3.63 -9.74 7.25
C TYR A 141 3.76 -11.13 6.63
N ASP A 142 5.00 -11.57 6.46
CA ASP A 142 5.34 -12.95 6.12
C ASP A 142 5.98 -13.63 7.33
N LYS A 143 5.24 -14.57 7.94
CA LYS A 143 5.75 -15.35 9.07
C LYS A 143 6.91 -16.26 8.71
N ASN A 144 6.98 -16.75 7.46
CA ASN A 144 8.00 -17.72 7.06
C ASN A 144 9.36 -17.05 6.84
N THR A 145 9.34 -15.83 6.31
CA THR A 145 10.55 -15.03 6.08
C THR A 145 10.82 -14.00 7.17
N GLN A 146 9.89 -13.85 8.13
CA GLN A 146 9.93 -12.88 9.22
C GLN A 146 10.10 -11.44 8.71
N VAL A 147 9.46 -11.12 7.58
CA VAL A 147 9.50 -9.78 6.99
C VAL A 147 8.17 -9.08 7.23
N MET A 148 8.25 -7.87 7.78
CA MET A 148 7.15 -6.93 7.82
C MET A 148 7.35 -5.85 6.76
N VAL A 149 6.32 -5.61 5.95
CA VAL A 149 6.30 -4.58 4.91
C VAL A 149 5.29 -3.53 5.29
N ILE A 150 5.69 -2.27 5.28
CA ILE A 150 4.80 -1.12 5.44
C ILE A 150 4.88 -0.30 4.16
N VAL A 151 3.77 -0.14 3.46
CA VAL A 151 3.65 0.79 2.33
C VAL A 151 2.85 1.98 2.81
N VAL A 152 3.36 3.20 2.69
CA VAL A 152 2.73 4.43 3.16
C VAL A 152 2.76 5.50 2.08
N THR A 153 1.64 6.19 1.89
CA THR A 153 1.50 7.27 0.91
C THR A 153 1.40 8.60 1.65
N ASN A 154 2.16 9.63 1.24
CA ASN A 154 2.01 10.99 1.74
C ASN A 154 1.42 11.88 0.64
N LEU A 155 0.15 12.25 0.75
CA LEU A 155 -0.52 13.12 -0.22
C LEU A 155 -0.32 14.62 0.07
N GLY A 156 0.09 14.95 1.29
CA GLY A 156 0.24 16.32 1.78
C GLY A 156 1.68 16.82 1.73
N ASP A 157 1.97 17.78 2.62
CA ASP A 157 3.30 18.35 2.79
C ASP A 157 4.30 17.32 3.36
N ALA A 158 5.60 17.62 3.22
CA ALA A 158 6.65 16.77 3.76
C ALA A 158 6.52 16.67 5.28
N GLN A 159 6.68 15.45 5.81
CA GLN A 159 6.49 15.17 7.22
C GLN A 159 7.38 14.03 7.71
N THR A 160 7.72 14.05 8.99
CA THR A 160 8.41 12.94 9.65
C THR A 160 7.39 12.09 10.38
N ILE A 161 7.31 10.81 10.04
CA ILE A 161 6.48 9.85 10.75
C ILE A 161 7.37 9.06 11.69
N THR A 162 7.02 9.06 12.97
CA THR A 162 7.53 8.06 13.91
C THR A 162 6.62 6.86 13.84
N PHE A 163 7.18 5.67 13.56
CA PHE A 163 6.61 4.31 13.64
C PHE A 163 6.88 3.71 15.00
N ASP A 164 5.89 3.08 15.63
CA ASP A 164 6.05 2.32 16.88
C ASP A 164 5.68 0.86 16.60
N VAL A 165 6.65 0.01 16.87
CA VAL A 165 6.60 -1.42 16.65
C VAL A 165 6.68 -2.17 17.98
N SER A 166 6.32 -1.52 19.09
CA SER A 166 6.28 -2.14 20.43
C SER A 166 5.31 -3.31 20.54
N GLY A 167 4.38 -3.45 19.59
CA GLY A 167 3.53 -4.63 19.45
C GLY A 167 4.25 -5.88 18.91
N LEU A 168 5.50 -5.76 18.45
CA LEU A 168 6.31 -6.88 18.02
C LEU A 168 7.02 -7.51 19.22
N ALA A 169 7.06 -8.84 19.26
CA ALA A 169 7.87 -9.57 20.23
C ALA A 169 9.37 -9.38 19.97
N TYR A 170 9.73 -9.26 18.69
CA TYR A 170 11.12 -9.19 18.26
C TYR A 170 11.26 -8.43 16.95
N VAL A 171 12.36 -7.67 16.83
CA VAL A 171 12.79 -6.96 15.61
C VAL A 171 14.32 -7.01 15.56
N GLU A 172 14.86 -7.57 14.48
CA GLU A 172 16.30 -7.59 14.21
C GLU A 172 16.74 -6.37 13.38
N GLY A 173 15.99 -6.04 12.32
CA GLY A 173 16.41 -5.10 11.29
C GLY A 173 17.35 -5.76 10.26
N PRO A 174 17.90 -5.01 9.29
CA PRO A 174 17.70 -3.57 9.04
C PRO A 174 16.29 -3.22 8.51
N ILE A 175 16.02 -1.93 8.32
CA ILE A 175 14.88 -1.45 7.52
C ILE A 175 15.38 -1.04 6.16
N ASN A 176 14.97 -1.75 5.12
CA ASN A 176 15.18 -1.28 3.75
C ASN A 176 14.03 -0.35 3.37
N THR A 177 14.35 0.79 2.75
CA THR A 177 13.36 1.77 2.33
C THR A 177 13.45 2.07 0.84
N TRP A 178 12.27 2.20 0.24
CA TRP A 178 12.08 2.66 -1.13
C TRP A 178 11.17 3.86 -1.06
N THR A 179 11.47 4.91 -1.82
CA THR A 179 10.61 6.10 -1.93
C THR A 179 10.43 6.44 -3.40
N THR A 180 9.21 6.70 -3.83
CA THR A 180 8.94 7.33 -5.12
C THR A 180 8.34 8.71 -4.88
N GLU A 181 8.92 9.73 -5.49
CA GLU A 181 8.39 11.10 -5.55
C GLU A 181 7.92 11.40 -6.99
N PRO A 182 6.67 11.05 -7.36
CA PRO A 182 6.24 11.06 -8.76
C PRO A 182 6.26 12.45 -9.42
N ASN A 183 6.19 13.51 -8.60
CA ASN A 183 6.13 14.90 -9.05
C ASN A 183 7.48 15.61 -9.06
N THR A 184 8.58 14.91 -8.75
CA THR A 184 9.91 15.51 -8.71
C THR A 184 10.84 14.86 -9.73
N THR A 185 11.94 15.55 -10.05
CA THR A 185 13.01 14.97 -10.86
C THR A 185 13.90 14.00 -10.08
N ALA A 186 13.71 13.90 -8.75
CA ALA A 186 14.49 13.00 -7.90
C ALA A 186 14.17 11.52 -8.18
N GLY A 187 12.97 11.23 -8.71
CA GLY A 187 12.56 9.89 -9.13
C GLY A 187 12.38 8.90 -7.98
N ALA A 188 12.53 7.61 -8.26
CA ALA A 188 12.49 6.55 -7.24
C ALA A 188 13.87 6.41 -6.59
N VAL A 189 13.91 6.46 -5.26
CA VAL A 189 15.11 6.43 -4.43
C VAL A 189 15.07 5.19 -3.52
N TYR A 190 16.16 4.43 -3.49
CA TYR A 190 16.36 3.33 -2.55
C TYR A 190 17.37 3.73 -1.47
N LYS A 191 17.06 3.45 -0.20
CA LYS A 191 17.94 3.69 0.95
C LYS A 191 17.82 2.53 1.94
N THR A 192 18.87 2.27 2.71
CA THR A 192 18.80 1.37 3.87
C THR A 192 18.96 2.21 5.13
N ILE A 193 18.12 1.93 6.13
CA ILE A 193 18.17 2.52 7.46
C ILE A 193 18.58 1.40 8.42
N ASP A 194 19.75 1.55 9.04
CA ASP A 194 20.17 0.68 10.14
C ASP A 194 19.32 0.96 11.37
N ILE A 195 18.76 -0.08 12.01
CA ILE A 195 18.11 0.07 13.31
C ILE A 195 19.10 -0.34 14.39
N LEU A 196 19.30 0.52 15.39
CA LEU A 196 19.77 0.10 16.71
C LEU A 196 18.55 -0.25 17.56
N PHE A 197 18.11 -1.51 17.50
CA PHE A 197 17.06 -1.98 18.40
C PHE A 197 17.67 -2.16 19.80
N GLY A 198 17.15 -1.46 20.81
CA GLY A 198 17.72 -1.55 22.15
C GLY A 198 17.10 -0.73 23.26
N GLN A 199 16.38 0.37 23.02
CA GLN A 199 15.74 1.14 24.13
C GLN A 199 14.36 1.74 23.84
N SER A 200 13.88 1.74 22.59
CA SER A 200 12.50 2.10 22.26
C SER A 200 12.13 1.40 20.96
N ALA A 201 11.05 0.63 20.96
CA ALA A 201 10.52 -0.06 19.78
C ALA A 201 9.88 0.94 18.81
N ARG A 202 10.61 1.99 18.44
CA ARG A 202 10.16 3.11 17.62
C ARG A 202 11.28 3.54 16.69
N PHE A 203 10.93 3.95 15.49
CA PHE A 203 11.85 4.56 14.53
C PHE A 203 11.11 5.66 13.76
N SER A 204 11.83 6.61 13.18
CA SER A 204 11.23 7.68 12.38
C SER A 204 11.70 7.60 10.94
N ALA A 205 10.82 7.97 10.01
CA ALA A 205 11.14 8.12 8.59
C ALA A 205 10.60 9.45 8.08
N ASP A 206 11.41 10.14 7.27
CA ASP A 206 11.00 11.36 6.58
C ASP A 206 10.27 10.99 5.31
N LEU A 207 8.99 11.36 5.22
CA LEU A 207 8.18 11.21 4.02
C LEU A 207 8.15 12.54 3.27
N PRO A 208 8.74 12.61 2.07
CA PRO A 208 8.62 13.77 1.20
C PRO A 208 7.14 14.09 0.89
N ALA A 209 6.87 15.34 0.54
CA ALA A 209 5.55 15.74 0.06
C ALA A 209 5.18 14.93 -1.19
N GLN A 210 3.90 14.55 -1.33
CA GLN A 210 3.37 13.88 -2.54
C GLN A 210 4.22 12.67 -2.96
N SER A 211 4.41 11.73 -2.04
CA SER A 211 5.30 10.58 -2.22
C SER A 211 4.67 9.28 -1.73
N ILE A 212 5.31 8.16 -2.07
CA ILE A 212 5.03 6.86 -1.48
C ILE A 212 6.34 6.24 -0.99
N MET A 213 6.30 5.60 0.16
CA MET A 213 7.44 4.91 0.76
C MET A 213 7.07 3.47 1.12
N THR A 214 7.97 2.54 0.84
CA THR A 214 7.92 1.19 1.40
C THR A 214 9.03 1.03 2.42
N LEU A 215 8.72 0.42 3.56
CA LEU A 215 9.66 -0.02 4.58
C LEU A 215 9.58 -1.54 4.69
N GLU A 216 10.68 -2.24 4.49
CA GLU A 216 10.81 -3.68 4.78
C GLU A 216 11.66 -3.87 6.04
N ILE A 217 11.02 -4.32 7.12
CA ILE A 217 11.66 -4.61 8.39
C ILE A 217 11.97 -6.10 8.43
N LEU A 218 13.27 -6.42 8.43
CA LEU A 218 13.75 -7.80 8.46
C LEU A 218 13.80 -8.35 9.90
N GLY A 219 13.59 -9.66 10.06
CA GLY A 219 13.69 -10.35 11.34
C GLY A 219 12.64 -9.90 12.36
N THR A 220 11.35 -9.97 12.01
CA THR A 220 10.23 -9.55 12.85
C THR A 220 9.37 -10.72 13.35
N GLU A 221 8.92 -10.62 14.61
CA GLU A 221 7.99 -11.56 15.22
C GLU A 221 6.82 -10.81 15.90
N LEU A 222 5.58 -11.23 15.62
CA LEU A 222 4.40 -10.65 16.26
C LEU A 222 4.27 -11.15 17.70
N ALA A 223 4.00 -10.27 18.67
CA ALA A 223 3.87 -10.65 20.09
C ALA A 223 2.68 -11.57 20.37
N ASN A 224 1.64 -11.51 19.55
CA ASN A 224 0.49 -12.41 19.60
C ASN A 224 0.06 -12.73 18.16
N THR A 225 -0.28 -14.00 17.89
CA THR A 225 -0.76 -14.45 16.58
C THR A 225 -2.15 -13.87 16.31
N VAL A 226 -2.25 -12.63 15.83
CA VAL A 226 -3.52 -12.10 15.30
C VAL A 226 -3.59 -12.53 13.83
N SER A 227 -4.05 -13.75 13.60
CA SER A 227 -4.56 -14.15 12.29
C SER A 227 -6.00 -13.67 12.16
N VAL A 228 -6.27 -12.82 11.16
CA VAL A 228 -7.64 -12.61 10.64
C VAL A 228 -7.88 -13.60 9.50
#